data_AF-A0A1J1H0X2-F1
#
_entry.id   AF-A0A1J1H0X2-F1
#
_cell.length_a   1.000
_cell.length_b   1.000
_cell.length_c   1.000
_cell.angle_alpha   90.00
_cell.angle_beta   90.00
_cell.angle_gamma   90.00
#
_symmetry.space_group_name_H-M   'P 1'
#
loop_
_entity.id
_entity.type
_entity.pdbx_description
1 polymer ?
#
loop_
_entity_poly.entity_id
_entity_poly.type
_entity_poly.pdbx_seq_one_letter_code
_entity_poly.pdbx_strand_id
1 'polypeptide(L)'
;MKNYPIYPYIHKGGTTKKKGSIVRVQFKLIILLYFVLFCILLECLFNQKSQSVSIIKFNKEYLRILAEEEEEIKNKILKMDNPYGIYSIHFNIKTGALIERMLSDWQNLCNDLRKKFSSYEREWEVEHFDQWYNKISDDIKSFHEEVLAEYIPIWVSRHNDKECYKYFEKKRKELSKLCNILEEWFMKYIKKCKDEWYPSNCKNVPTFYKSIFKNKKKDYMPLINNQE
;
A
#
# COMPACT_ATOMS: atom_id res chain seq x y z
N MET A 1 -68.34 -52.37 -18.59
CA MET A 1 -68.04 -53.79 -18.86
C MET A 1 -66.69 -53.88 -19.57
N LYS A 2 -65.71 -54.54 -18.97
CA LYS A 2 -64.50 -54.99 -19.68
C LYS A 2 -64.81 -56.36 -20.27
N ASN A 3 -64.65 -56.51 -21.58
CA ASN A 3 -64.52 -57.80 -22.26
C ASN A 3 -63.62 -57.61 -23.49
N TYR A 4 -62.36 -58.01 -23.34
CA TYR A 4 -61.64 -58.71 -24.40
C TYR A 4 -62.15 -60.17 -24.43
N PRO A 5 -61.75 -61.10 -25.32
CA PRO A 5 -60.84 -61.08 -26.48
C PRO A 5 -61.55 -61.69 -27.74
N ILE A 6 -60.97 -61.94 -28.92
CA ILE A 6 -60.13 -63.09 -29.31
C ILE A 6 -59.85 -62.97 -30.81
N TYR A 7 -58.56 -62.98 -31.16
CA TYR A 7 -58.02 -63.23 -32.48
C TYR A 7 -58.34 -64.66 -32.97
N PRO A 8 -58.37 -64.90 -34.29
CA PRO A 8 -57.71 -66.06 -34.85
C PRO A 8 -56.52 -65.62 -35.71
N TYR A 9 -55.39 -65.75 -35.02
CA TYR A 9 -54.07 -66.05 -35.53
C TYR A 9 -54.10 -67.18 -36.59
N ILE A 10 -53.21 -67.10 -37.59
CA ILE A 10 -52.28 -68.17 -38.06
C ILE A 10 -51.81 -67.77 -39.49
N HIS A 11 -50.57 -67.28 -39.69
CA HIS A 11 -49.28 -68.02 -39.81
C HIS A 11 -49.18 -68.87 -41.10
N LYS A 12 -48.07 -68.94 -41.85
CA LYS A 12 -46.67 -68.51 -41.63
C LYS A 12 -45.83 -68.80 -42.89
N GLY A 13 -44.68 -68.10 -42.97
CA GLY A 13 -43.42 -68.57 -43.56
C GLY A 13 -42.97 -67.76 -44.78
N GLY A 14 -41.79 -67.15 -44.86
CA GLY A 14 -40.58 -66.96 -44.04
C GLY A 14 -39.74 -65.89 -44.79
N THR A 15 -38.79 -65.11 -44.25
CA THR A 15 -37.53 -65.51 -43.61
C THR A 15 -36.78 -64.28 -43.02
N THR A 16 -36.38 -64.39 -41.74
CA THR A 16 -35.12 -63.98 -41.06
C THR A 16 -34.34 -62.66 -41.30
N LYS A 17 -34.29 -61.84 -40.21
CA LYS A 17 -33.14 -61.19 -39.50
C LYS A 17 -32.05 -60.38 -40.25
N LYS A 18 -31.94 -59.07 -39.90
CA LYS A 18 -30.71 -58.34 -39.43
C LYS A 18 -30.95 -56.82 -39.39
N LYS A 19 -31.40 -56.25 -38.25
CA LYS A 19 -31.42 -54.77 -38.05
C LYS A 19 -30.89 -54.27 -36.69
N GLY A 20 -30.50 -55.17 -35.77
CA GLY A 20 -30.09 -54.80 -34.41
C GLY A 20 -28.60 -54.53 -34.16
N SER A 21 -27.67 -55.03 -35.02
CA SER A 21 -26.23 -54.89 -34.74
C SER A 21 -25.61 -53.59 -35.26
N ILE A 22 -26.14 -53.03 -36.35
CA ILE A 22 -25.59 -51.82 -36.99
C ILE A 22 -25.75 -50.60 -36.08
N VAL A 23 -26.92 -50.44 -35.46
CA VAL A 23 -27.20 -49.32 -34.53
C VAL A 23 -26.28 -49.37 -33.30
N ARG A 24 -25.98 -50.57 -32.79
CA ARG A 24 -25.12 -50.77 -31.61
C ARG A 24 -23.64 -50.50 -31.90
N VAL A 25 -23.19 -50.76 -33.13
CA VAL A 25 -21.82 -50.48 -33.59
C VAL A 25 -21.64 -48.98 -33.87
N GLN A 26 -22.62 -48.34 -34.51
CA GLN A 26 -22.58 -46.90 -34.78
C GLN A 26 -22.57 -46.07 -33.49
N PHE A 27 -23.36 -46.44 -32.48
CA PHE A 27 -23.32 -45.77 -31.17
C PHE A 27 -21.95 -45.88 -30.48
N LYS A 28 -21.28 -47.04 -30.58
CA LYS A 28 -19.93 -47.22 -30.02
C LYS A 28 -18.90 -46.33 -30.72
N LEU A 29 -18.97 -46.23 -32.05
CA LEU A 29 -18.11 -45.36 -32.84
C LEU A 29 -18.31 -43.88 -32.47
N ILE A 30 -19.55 -43.44 -32.29
CA ILE A 30 -19.87 -42.07 -31.90
C ILE A 30 -19.34 -41.76 -30.50
N ILE A 31 -19.49 -42.68 -29.54
CA ILE A 31 -18.96 -42.50 -28.18
C ILE A 31 -17.43 -42.41 -28.20
N LEU A 32 -16.76 -43.23 -29.02
CA LEU A 32 -15.30 -43.23 -29.13
C LEU A 32 -14.79 -41.93 -29.78
N LEU A 33 -15.46 -41.46 -30.83
CA LEU A 33 -15.17 -40.16 -31.47
C LEU A 33 -15.39 -39.00 -30.51
N TYR A 34 -16.47 -39.03 -29.74
CA TYR A 34 -16.75 -38.02 -28.71
C TYR A 34 -15.66 -37.99 -27.64
N PHE A 35 -15.19 -39.16 -27.21
CA PHE A 35 -14.13 -39.25 -26.21
C PHE A 35 -12.80 -38.71 -26.75
N VAL A 36 -12.45 -39.00 -28.00
CA VAL A 36 -11.26 -38.44 -28.65
C VAL A 36 -11.36 -36.92 -28.77
N LEU A 37 -12.52 -36.40 -29.22
CA LEU A 37 -12.78 -34.95 -29.28
C LEU A 37 -12.69 -34.30 -27.90
N PHE A 38 -13.23 -34.94 -26.87
CA PHE A 38 -13.17 -34.46 -25.50
C PHE A 38 -11.73 -34.41 -24.97
N CYS A 39 -10.92 -35.44 -25.24
CA CYS A 39 -9.49 -35.45 -24.90
C CYS A 39 -8.73 -34.31 -25.59
N ILE A 40 -8.98 -34.08 -26.89
CA ILE A 40 -8.36 -32.98 -27.64
C ILE A 40 -8.76 -31.62 -27.04
N LEU A 41 -10.03 -31.43 -26.69
CA LEU A 41 -10.51 -30.19 -26.06
C LEU A 41 -9.88 -29.95 -24.68
N LEU A 42 -9.72 -31.00 -23.87
CA LEU A 42 -9.03 -30.90 -22.57
C LEU A 42 -7.56 -30.55 -22.73
N GLU A 43 -6.87 -31.14 -23.71
CA GLU A 43 -5.47 -30.84 -24.00
C GLU A 43 -5.30 -29.40 -24.52
N CYS A 44 -6.21 -28.92 -25.38
CA CYS A 44 -6.26 -27.53 -25.80
C CYS A 44 -6.50 -26.57 -24.62
N LEU A 45 -7.45 -26.87 -23.73
CA LEU A 45 -7.73 -26.06 -22.54
C LEU A 45 -6.55 -26.06 -21.56
N PHE A 46 -5.88 -27.19 -21.38
CA PHE A 46 -4.72 -27.30 -20.50
C PHE A 46 -3.52 -26.52 -21.07
N ASN A 47 -3.29 -26.60 -22.39
CA ASN A 47 -2.27 -25.81 -23.07
C ASN A 47 -2.55 -24.30 -23.02
N GLN A 48 -3.80 -23.88 -23.16
CA GLN A 48 -4.17 -22.47 -23.03
C GLN A 48 -3.99 -21.97 -21.58
N LYS A 49 -4.31 -22.81 -20.58
CA LYS A 49 -4.10 -22.49 -19.18
C LYS A 49 -2.61 -22.45 -18.82
N SER A 50 -1.80 -23.37 -19.33
CA SER A 50 -0.35 -23.37 -19.08
C SER A 50 0.34 -22.17 -19.75
N GLN A 51 -0.06 -21.79 -20.97
CA GLN A 51 0.41 -20.58 -21.65
C GLN A 51 0.02 -19.30 -20.92
N SER A 52 -1.23 -19.18 -20.44
CA SER A 52 -1.64 -18.01 -19.67
C SER A 52 -0.91 -17.90 -18.33
N VAL A 53 -0.69 -19.02 -17.63
CA VAL A 53 0.15 -19.06 -16.42
C VAL A 53 1.61 -18.72 -16.72
N SER A 54 2.18 -19.20 -17.84
CA SER A 54 3.56 -18.88 -18.21
C SER A 54 3.73 -17.41 -18.57
N ILE A 55 2.76 -16.79 -19.26
CA ILE A 55 2.75 -15.36 -19.59
C ILE A 55 2.64 -14.52 -18.32
N ILE A 56 1.73 -14.86 -17.39
CA ILE A 56 1.62 -14.16 -16.10
C ILE A 56 2.92 -14.27 -15.31
N LYS A 57 3.54 -15.46 -15.28
CA LYS A 57 4.82 -15.69 -14.61
C LYS A 57 5.96 -14.92 -15.28
N PHE A 58 6.02 -14.90 -16.61
CA PHE A 58 6.99 -14.14 -17.39
C PHE A 58 6.86 -12.63 -17.14
N ASN A 59 5.64 -12.10 -17.15
CA ASN A 59 5.40 -10.69 -16.86
C ASN A 59 5.81 -10.32 -15.43
N LYS A 60 5.50 -11.16 -14.44
CA LYS A 60 5.93 -10.92 -13.06
C LYS A 60 7.46 -10.98 -12.91
N GLU A 61 8.10 -11.95 -13.55
CA GLU A 61 9.56 -12.11 -13.51
C GLU A 61 10.25 -10.93 -14.21
N TYR A 62 9.73 -10.52 -15.36
CA TYR A 62 10.24 -9.36 -16.10
C TYR A 62 10.11 -8.07 -15.31
N LEU A 63 8.95 -7.83 -14.67
CA LEU A 63 8.77 -6.69 -13.77
C LEU A 63 9.72 -6.74 -12.57
N ARG A 64 10.00 -7.93 -12.03
CA ARG A 64 10.98 -8.10 -10.96
C ARG A 64 12.39 -7.74 -11.43
N ILE A 65 12.82 -8.26 -12.59
CA ILE A 65 14.14 -7.94 -13.16
C ILE A 65 14.29 -6.44 -13.40
N LEU A 66 13.26 -5.78 -13.96
CA LEU A 66 13.29 -4.32 -14.15
C LEU A 66 13.41 -3.56 -12.83
N ALA A 67 12.70 -3.99 -11.78
CA ALA A 67 12.81 -3.39 -10.46
C ALA A 67 14.19 -3.60 -9.83
N GLU A 68 14.78 -4.79 -10.00
CA GLU A 68 16.13 -5.12 -9.53
C GLU A 68 17.18 -4.26 -10.27
N GLU A 69 17.05 -4.08 -11.59
CA GLU A 69 17.93 -3.20 -12.39
C GLU A 69 17.79 -1.73 -11.98
N GLU A 70 16.56 -1.24 -11.75
CA GLU A 70 16.30 0.12 -11.26
C GLU A 70 16.93 0.34 -9.88
N GLU A 71 16.82 -0.64 -8.98
CA GLU A 71 17.43 -0.61 -7.66
C GLU A 71 18.97 -0.61 -7.74
N GLU A 72 19.56 -1.40 -8.64
CA GLU A 72 21.00 -1.42 -8.87
C GLU A 72 21.51 -0.06 -9.38
N ILE A 73 20.83 0.52 -10.37
CA ILE A 73 21.16 1.84 -10.91
C ILE A 73 21.06 2.90 -9.82
N LYS A 74 19.97 2.91 -9.05
CA LYS A 74 19.78 3.81 -7.92
C LYS A 74 20.94 3.66 -6.93
N ASN A 75 21.28 2.45 -6.53
CA ASN A 75 22.39 2.18 -5.62
C ASN A 75 23.74 2.66 -6.15
N LYS A 76 23.98 2.55 -7.46
CA LYS A 76 25.20 3.05 -8.10
C LYS A 76 25.27 4.58 -8.06
N ILE A 77 24.17 5.25 -8.38
CA ILE A 77 24.05 6.72 -8.28
C ILE A 77 24.33 7.19 -6.85
N LEU A 78 23.65 6.58 -5.88
CA LEU A 78 23.76 6.92 -4.46
C LEU A 78 25.20 6.80 -3.92
N LYS A 79 26.02 5.91 -4.50
CA LYS A 79 27.39 5.62 -4.02
C LYS A 79 28.49 6.34 -4.80
N MET A 80 28.29 6.63 -6.08
CA MET A 80 29.38 7.09 -6.97
C MET A 80 29.21 8.52 -7.47
N ASP A 81 28.02 9.11 -7.37
CA ASP A 81 27.77 10.44 -7.90
C ASP A 81 28.08 11.55 -6.88
N ASN A 82 29.11 12.36 -7.19
CA ASN A 82 29.55 13.44 -6.31
C ASN A 82 28.52 14.58 -6.17
N PRO A 83 27.89 15.09 -7.25
CA PRO A 83 26.80 16.06 -7.14
C PRO A 83 25.66 15.61 -6.21
N TYR A 84 25.22 14.37 -6.32
CA TYR A 84 24.22 13.78 -5.45
C TYR A 84 24.71 13.67 -4.01
N GLY A 85 25.94 13.22 -3.79
CA GLY A 85 26.53 13.14 -2.44
C GLY A 85 26.53 14.49 -1.72
N ILE A 86 26.92 15.56 -2.41
CA ILE A 86 26.87 16.94 -1.88
C ILE A 86 25.43 17.35 -1.55
N TYR A 87 24.48 17.05 -2.44
CA TYR A 87 23.07 17.33 -2.21
C TYR A 87 22.51 16.57 -1.00
N SER A 88 22.81 15.27 -0.88
CA SER A 88 22.33 14.41 0.21
C SER A 88 22.81 14.90 1.57
N ILE A 89 24.08 15.32 1.68
CA ILE A 89 24.61 15.95 2.89
C ILE A 89 23.82 17.22 3.23
N HIS A 90 23.61 18.10 2.24
CA HIS A 90 22.85 19.33 2.47
C HIS A 90 21.40 19.05 2.88
N PHE A 91 20.76 18.07 2.25
CA PHE A 91 19.41 17.64 2.56
C PHE A 91 19.33 17.18 4.02
N ASN A 92 20.18 16.25 4.43
CA ASN A 92 20.20 15.70 5.79
C ASN A 92 20.49 16.77 6.87
N ILE A 93 21.45 17.66 6.62
CA ILE A 93 21.74 18.77 7.56
C ILE A 93 20.51 19.65 7.72
N LYS A 94 19.86 20.00 6.62
CA LYS A 94 18.75 20.95 6.65
C LYS A 94 17.48 20.38 7.26
N THR A 95 17.13 19.14 6.93
CA THR A 95 15.95 18.46 7.49
C THR A 95 16.19 18.04 8.93
N GLY A 96 17.41 17.60 9.28
CA GLY A 96 17.81 17.31 10.65
C GLY A 96 17.67 18.53 11.56
N ALA A 97 18.27 19.67 11.17
CA ALA A 97 18.18 20.90 11.94
C ALA A 97 16.73 21.41 12.10
N LEU A 98 15.88 21.20 11.09
CA LEU A 98 14.46 21.53 11.17
C LEU A 98 13.75 20.69 12.24
N ILE A 99 13.92 19.36 12.19
CA ILE A 99 13.32 18.41 13.11
C ILE A 99 13.81 18.65 14.55
N GLU A 100 15.13 18.82 14.74
CA GLU A 100 15.71 19.07 16.06
C GLU A 100 15.13 20.33 16.72
N ARG A 101 14.99 21.41 15.95
CA ARG A 101 14.40 22.65 16.44
C ARG A 101 12.93 22.47 16.82
N MET A 102 12.14 21.83 15.97
CA MET A 102 10.73 21.55 16.24
C MET A 102 10.55 20.67 17.48
N LEU A 103 11.38 19.64 17.64
CA LEU A 103 11.42 18.80 18.83
C LEU A 103 11.77 19.61 20.08
N SER A 104 12.79 20.46 20.00
CA SER A 104 13.19 21.34 21.10
C SER A 104 12.06 22.29 21.52
N ASP A 105 11.42 22.95 20.56
CA ASP A 105 10.30 23.86 20.83
C ASP A 105 9.10 23.15 21.46
N TRP A 106 8.81 21.94 20.98
CA TRP A 106 7.77 21.07 21.53
C TRP A 106 8.10 20.63 22.96
N GLN A 107 9.34 20.19 23.22
CA GLN A 107 9.80 19.81 24.56
C GLN A 107 9.74 20.98 25.54
N ASN A 108 10.12 22.18 25.10
CA ASN A 108 10.02 23.39 25.91
C ASN A 108 8.57 23.70 26.28
N LEU A 109 7.66 23.59 25.32
CA LEU A 109 6.22 23.71 25.56
C LEU A 109 5.75 22.67 26.58
N CYS A 110 6.13 21.40 26.42
CA CYS A 110 5.79 20.33 27.36
C CYS A 110 6.31 20.60 28.78
N ASN A 111 7.55 21.09 28.92
CA ASN A 111 8.18 21.35 30.22
C ASN A 111 7.47 22.45 31.01
N ASP A 112 7.05 23.52 30.34
CA ASP A 112 6.25 24.59 30.94
C ASP A 112 4.91 24.08 31.48
N LEU A 113 4.38 23.04 30.83
CA LEU A 113 3.04 22.52 31.01
C LEU A 113 2.96 21.29 31.93
N ARG A 114 4.06 20.53 32.07
CA ARG A 114 4.15 19.31 32.88
C ARG A 114 3.80 19.53 34.35
N LYS A 115 3.98 20.76 34.85
CA LYS A 115 3.61 21.18 36.21
C LYS A 115 2.10 21.37 36.41
N LYS A 116 1.32 21.51 35.33
CA LYS A 116 -0.11 21.89 35.36
C LYS A 116 -1.06 20.78 34.90
N PHE A 117 -0.56 19.76 34.20
CA PHE A 117 -1.41 18.75 33.56
C PHE A 117 -1.40 17.37 34.22
N SER A 118 -2.55 16.70 34.09
CA SER A 118 -2.75 15.29 34.44
C SER A 118 -1.97 14.35 33.52
N SER A 119 -1.80 13.09 33.94
CA SER A 119 -1.18 12.06 33.11
C SER A 119 -1.87 11.89 31.75
N TYR A 120 -3.20 11.97 31.72
CA TYR A 120 -4.00 11.80 30.51
C TYR A 120 -3.77 12.93 29.48
N GLU A 121 -3.72 14.18 29.94
CA GLU A 121 -3.47 15.33 29.05
C GLU A 121 -2.07 15.26 28.42
N ARG A 122 -1.10 14.67 29.13
CA ARG A 122 0.24 14.41 28.60
C ARG A 122 0.25 13.31 27.54
N GLU A 123 -0.57 12.27 27.70
CA GLU A 123 -0.66 11.16 26.73
C GLU A 123 -1.32 11.61 25.43
N TRP A 124 -2.43 12.36 25.52
CA TRP A 124 -3.09 12.96 24.36
C TRP A 124 -2.12 13.84 23.55
N GLU A 125 -1.27 14.58 24.25
CA GLU A 125 -0.32 15.51 23.66
C GLU A 125 0.79 14.81 22.87
N VAL A 126 1.33 13.73 23.42
CA VAL A 126 2.26 12.84 22.72
C VAL A 126 1.63 12.25 21.46
N GLU A 127 0.39 11.74 21.54
CA GLU A 127 -0.30 11.18 20.36
C GLU A 127 -0.47 12.22 19.23
N HIS A 128 -0.79 13.47 19.57
CA HIS A 128 -0.98 14.53 18.58
C HIS A 128 0.34 14.99 17.98
N PHE A 129 1.39 15.05 18.79
CA PHE A 129 2.73 15.33 18.30
C PHE A 129 3.23 14.23 17.37
N ASP A 130 3.02 12.96 17.71
CA ASP A 130 3.43 11.83 16.87
C ASP A 130 2.72 11.85 15.51
N GLN A 131 1.43 12.15 15.48
CA GLN A 131 0.69 12.33 14.22
C GLN A 131 1.26 13.45 13.37
N TRP A 132 1.57 14.59 13.99
CA TRP A 132 2.17 15.72 13.31
C TRP A 132 3.58 15.36 12.79
N TYR A 133 4.43 14.77 13.63
CA TYR A 133 5.79 14.35 13.30
C TYR A 133 5.82 13.37 12.14
N ASN A 134 4.96 12.33 12.17
CA ASN A 134 4.86 11.35 11.11
C ASN A 134 4.51 12.00 9.78
N LYS A 135 3.56 12.94 9.77
CA LYS A 135 3.21 13.68 8.56
C LYS A 135 4.39 14.47 8.00
N ILE A 136 5.15 15.16 8.85
CA ILE A 136 6.33 15.93 8.41
C ILE A 136 7.42 15.00 7.87
N SER A 137 7.64 13.87 8.54
CA SER A 137 8.58 12.83 8.09
C SER A 137 8.19 12.31 6.70
N ASP A 138 6.91 12.03 6.48
CA ASP A 138 6.38 11.58 5.19
C ASP A 138 6.53 12.65 4.09
N ASP A 139 6.27 13.93 4.40
CA ASP A 139 6.44 15.04 3.46
C ASP A 139 7.92 15.21 3.05
N ILE A 140 8.84 15.13 4.02
CA ILE A 140 10.30 15.20 3.78
C ILE A 140 10.77 14.01 2.93
N LYS A 141 10.31 12.80 3.27
CA LYS A 141 10.64 11.57 2.54
C LYS A 141 10.13 11.63 1.10
N SER A 142 8.87 12.02 0.92
CA SER A 142 8.23 12.14 -0.41
C SER A 142 8.99 13.12 -1.30
N PHE A 143 9.40 14.28 -0.75
CA PHE A 143 10.22 15.23 -1.50
C PHE A 143 11.57 14.64 -1.93
N HIS A 144 12.23 13.88 -1.06
CA HIS A 144 13.49 13.23 -1.41
C HIS A 144 13.32 12.18 -2.51
N GLU A 145 12.24 11.39 -2.43
CA GLU A 145 11.90 10.39 -3.44
C GLU A 145 11.60 11.03 -4.79
N GLU A 146 10.88 12.15 -4.83
CA GLU A 146 10.62 12.93 -6.03
C GLU A 146 11.92 13.44 -6.67
N VAL A 147 12.84 13.98 -5.87
CA VAL A 147 14.16 14.42 -6.36
C VAL A 147 14.93 13.27 -6.97
N LEU A 148 14.92 12.09 -6.36
CA LEU A 148 15.57 10.90 -6.93
C LEU A 148 14.91 10.45 -8.22
N ALA A 149 13.58 10.40 -8.27
CA ALA A 149 12.82 9.99 -9.44
C ALA A 149 13.08 10.90 -10.65
N GLU A 150 13.20 12.21 -10.43
CA GLU A 150 13.59 13.16 -11.48
C GLU A 150 15.07 13.06 -11.88
N TYR A 151 15.95 12.79 -10.91
CA TYR A 151 17.40 12.82 -11.12
C TYR A 151 17.94 11.57 -11.82
N ILE A 152 17.40 10.39 -11.50
CA ILE A 152 17.87 9.11 -12.07
C ILE A 152 17.88 9.15 -13.62
N PRO A 153 16.81 9.58 -14.31
CA PRO A 153 16.83 9.69 -15.77
C PRO A 153 17.89 10.66 -16.31
N ILE A 154 18.13 11.79 -15.61
CA ILE A 154 19.15 12.79 -15.99
C ILE A 154 20.56 12.19 -15.88
N TRP A 155 20.79 11.38 -14.86
CA TRP A 155 22.07 10.72 -14.67
C TRP A 155 22.29 9.61 -15.70
N VAL A 156 21.27 8.78 -15.96
CA VAL A 156 21.34 7.67 -16.93
C VAL A 156 21.59 8.17 -18.35
N SER A 157 21.02 9.33 -18.73
CA SER A 157 21.28 9.95 -20.03
C SER A 157 22.70 10.54 -20.17
N ARG A 158 23.56 10.38 -19.15
CA ARG A 158 24.97 10.82 -19.13
C ARG A 158 25.14 12.31 -19.39
N HIS A 159 24.34 13.13 -18.71
CA HIS A 159 24.52 14.57 -18.72
C HIS A 159 25.87 15.01 -18.12
N ASN A 160 26.32 16.20 -18.50
CA ASN A 160 27.54 16.82 -17.95
C ASN A 160 27.31 17.15 -16.47
N ASP A 161 28.31 16.93 -15.60
CA ASP A 161 28.31 17.29 -14.18
C ASP A 161 27.73 18.69 -13.91
N LYS A 162 28.00 19.66 -14.79
CA LYS A 162 27.48 21.03 -14.70
C LYS A 162 25.95 21.10 -14.68
N GLU A 163 25.27 20.25 -15.43
CA GLU A 163 23.81 20.18 -15.48
C GLU A 163 23.25 19.51 -14.22
N CYS A 164 23.92 18.47 -13.72
CA CYS A 164 23.61 17.85 -12.42
C CYS A 164 23.72 18.87 -11.28
N TYR A 165 24.77 19.69 -11.26
CA TYR A 165 24.92 20.75 -10.25
C TYR A 165 23.81 21.81 -10.32
N LYS A 166 23.42 22.25 -11.53
CA LYS A 166 22.30 23.20 -11.71
C LYS A 166 20.99 22.60 -11.22
N TYR A 167 20.74 21.32 -11.51
CA TYR A 167 19.58 20.59 -11.02
C TYR A 167 19.53 20.61 -9.48
N PHE A 168 20.62 20.20 -8.81
CA PHE A 168 20.65 20.17 -7.35
C PHE A 168 20.65 21.57 -6.71
N GLU A 169 21.16 22.60 -7.38
CA GLU A 169 21.00 23.99 -6.92
C GLU A 169 19.52 24.39 -6.88
N LYS A 170 18.75 24.04 -7.92
CA LYS A 170 17.30 24.26 -7.96
C LYS A 170 16.60 23.49 -6.84
N LYS A 171 16.91 22.19 -6.68
CA LYS A 171 16.30 21.35 -5.63
C LYS A 171 16.63 21.80 -4.20
N ARG A 172 17.82 22.38 -3.96
CA ARG A 172 18.13 23.02 -2.66
C ARG A 172 17.25 24.24 -2.36
N LYS A 173 16.91 25.04 -3.37
CA LYS A 173 15.98 26.17 -3.21
C LYS A 173 14.56 25.67 -2.92
N GLU A 174 14.12 24.61 -3.59
CA GLU A 174 12.83 23.97 -3.34
C GLU A 174 12.75 23.36 -1.93
N LEU A 175 13.78 22.63 -1.49
CA LEU A 175 13.89 22.12 -0.12
C LEU A 175 13.78 23.24 0.91
N SER A 176 14.43 24.39 0.65
CA SER A 176 14.37 25.54 1.54
C SER A 176 12.94 26.08 1.69
N LYS A 177 12.17 26.11 0.61
CA LYS A 177 10.76 26.52 0.65
C LYS A 177 9.92 25.50 1.41
N LEU A 178 10.14 24.20 1.19
CA LEU A 178 9.47 23.13 1.93
C LEU A 178 9.73 23.29 3.44
N CYS A 179 10.98 23.43 3.87
CA CYS A 179 11.32 23.61 5.29
C CYS A 179 10.59 24.81 5.92
N ASN A 180 10.50 25.94 5.21
CA ASN A 180 9.77 27.11 5.70
C ASN A 180 8.27 26.83 5.87
N ILE A 181 7.65 26.12 4.92
CA ILE A 181 6.24 25.74 5.00
C ILE A 181 5.99 24.81 6.20
N LEU A 182 6.85 23.81 6.38
CA LEU A 182 6.76 22.85 7.49
C LEU A 182 6.92 23.58 8.84
N GLU A 183 7.82 24.56 8.92
CA GLU A 183 7.98 25.42 10.09
C GLU A 183 6.74 26.27 10.37
N GLU A 184 6.13 26.89 9.36
CA GLU A 184 4.87 27.62 9.54
C GLU A 184 3.74 26.71 10.05
N TRP A 185 3.68 25.48 9.55
CA TRP A 185 2.70 24.49 10.01
C TRP A 185 2.95 24.09 11.47
N PHE A 186 4.20 23.89 11.86
CA PHE A 186 4.56 23.63 13.24
C PHE A 186 4.17 24.80 14.16
N MET A 187 4.45 26.04 13.77
CA MET A 187 4.10 27.20 14.58
C MET A 187 2.58 27.34 14.73
N LYS A 188 1.80 26.99 13.71
CA LYS A 188 0.33 26.90 13.81
C LYS A 188 -0.11 25.80 14.78
N TYR A 189 0.53 24.62 14.74
CA TYR A 189 0.30 23.53 15.69
C TYR A 189 0.57 23.99 17.13
N ILE A 190 1.76 24.52 17.40
CA ILE A 190 2.16 25.04 18.72
C ILE A 190 1.20 26.12 19.22
N LYS A 191 0.77 27.03 18.34
CA LYS A 191 -0.22 28.05 18.70
C LYS A 191 -1.56 27.42 19.08
N LYS A 192 -2.07 26.49 18.28
CA LYS A 192 -3.32 25.77 18.58
C LYS A 192 -3.24 25.04 19.92
N CYS A 193 -2.12 24.35 20.17
CA CYS A 193 -1.84 23.73 21.46
C CYS A 193 -1.91 24.75 22.60
N LYS A 194 -1.21 25.89 22.49
CA LYS A 194 -1.28 26.96 23.51
C LYS A 194 -2.69 27.49 23.72
N ASP A 195 -3.45 27.74 22.65
CA ASP A 195 -4.81 28.26 22.70
C ASP A 195 -5.78 27.26 23.36
N GLU A 196 -5.63 25.96 23.09
CA GLU A 196 -6.44 24.90 23.70
C GLU A 196 -6.01 24.60 25.16
N TRP A 197 -4.73 24.78 25.48
CA TRP A 197 -4.11 24.40 26.77
C TRP A 197 -4.04 25.51 27.81
N TYR A 198 -4.16 26.78 27.42
CA TYR A 198 -4.27 27.91 28.35
C TYR A 198 -5.75 28.30 28.56
N PRO A 199 -6.52 27.61 29.43
CA PRO A 199 -7.75 28.17 29.96
C PRO A 199 -7.40 29.18 31.07
N SER A 200 -6.56 30.17 30.78
CA SER A 200 -6.44 31.33 31.65
C SER A 200 -7.66 32.23 31.43
N ASN A 201 -8.75 31.89 32.15
CA ASN A 201 -9.95 32.67 32.50
C ASN A 201 -11.33 32.22 31.97
N CYS A 202 -11.48 31.11 31.25
CA CYS A 202 -12.82 30.65 30.89
C CYS A 202 -13.45 29.78 31.99
N LYS A 203 -14.40 30.35 32.75
CA LYS A 203 -15.37 29.63 33.60
C LYS A 203 -16.19 28.57 32.84
N ASN A 204 -16.08 28.53 31.51
CA ASN A 204 -16.76 27.61 30.62
C ASN A 204 -15.73 26.85 29.77
N VAL A 205 -15.05 25.85 30.36
CA VAL A 205 -14.47 24.77 29.56
C VAL A 205 -15.64 24.14 28.78
N PRO A 206 -15.59 24.08 27.42
CA PRO A 206 -16.67 23.46 26.65
C PRO A 206 -16.97 22.08 27.23
N THR A 207 -18.23 21.86 27.59
CA THR A 207 -18.74 20.62 28.20
C THR A 207 -18.37 19.37 27.40
N PHE A 208 -18.09 19.54 26.10
CA PHE A 208 -17.57 18.52 25.19
C PHE A 208 -16.29 17.85 25.72
N TYR A 209 -15.28 18.60 26.13
CA TYR A 209 -14.02 18.04 26.64
C TYR A 209 -14.17 17.38 28.01
N LYS A 210 -15.00 17.97 28.90
CA LYS A 210 -15.38 17.31 30.16
C LYS A 210 -16.09 15.97 29.92
N SER A 211 -16.83 15.81 28.82
CA SER A 211 -17.55 14.57 28.50
C SER A 211 -16.63 13.49 27.89
N ILE A 212 -15.73 13.86 26.98
CA ILE A 212 -14.78 12.91 26.37
C ILE A 212 -13.85 12.33 27.44
N PHE A 213 -13.33 13.19 28.32
CA PHE A 213 -12.41 12.76 29.38
C PHE A 213 -13.12 12.13 30.59
N LYS A 214 -14.41 12.39 30.82
CA LYS A 214 -15.20 11.61 31.80
C LYS A 214 -15.52 10.21 31.31
N ASN A 215 -15.81 10.03 30.03
CA ASN A 215 -16.20 8.75 29.48
C ASN A 215 -15.02 7.78 29.39
N LYS A 216 -13.82 8.24 28.98
CA LYS A 216 -12.61 7.39 28.98
C LYS A 216 -12.10 7.01 30.38
N LYS A 217 -12.48 7.76 31.43
CA LYS A 217 -12.08 7.48 32.82
C LYS A 217 -12.76 6.24 33.42
N LYS A 218 -13.88 5.77 32.86
CA LYS A 218 -14.61 4.60 33.37
C LYS A 218 -14.02 3.27 32.92
N ASP A 219 -13.31 3.24 31.80
CA ASP A 219 -12.79 1.99 31.21
C ASP A 219 -11.32 1.73 31.51
N TYR A 220 -10.63 2.66 32.18
CA TYR A 220 -9.25 2.51 32.61
C TYR A 220 -9.17 2.37 34.13
N MET A 221 -9.11 1.11 34.60
CA MET A 221 -8.55 0.84 35.93
C MET A 221 -7.07 1.27 35.92
N PRO A 222 -6.61 2.02 36.94
CA PRO A 222 -5.20 2.37 37.04
C PRO A 222 -4.39 1.09 37.31
N LEU A 223 -3.55 0.69 36.35
CA LEU A 223 -2.40 -0.18 36.58
C LEU A 223 -1.32 0.61 37.34
N ILE A 224 -1.60 0.97 38.58
CA ILE A 224 -0.58 1.44 39.53
C ILE A 224 -0.89 0.79 40.87
N ASN A 225 -0.39 -0.43 41.02
CA ASN A 225 0.10 -0.99 42.27
C ASN A 225 1.12 -2.03 41.83
N ASN A 226 2.38 -1.60 41.72
CA ASN A 226 3.59 -2.42 41.83
C ASN A 226 4.80 -1.49 41.70
N GLN A 227 5.09 -0.76 42.77
CA GLN A 227 6.45 -0.37 43.13
C GLN A 227 6.58 -0.68 44.62
N GLU A 228 7.10 -1.88 44.89
CA GLU A 228 7.92 -2.16 46.08
C GLU A 228 9.33 -1.60 45.84
#